data_AF-A0A6M8UYE5-F1
#
_entry.id   AF-A0A6M8UYE5-F1
#
_cell.length_a   1.000
_cell.length_b   1.000
_cell.length_c   1.000
_cell.angle_alpha   90.00
_cell.angle_beta   90.00
_cell.angle_gamma   90.00
#
_symmetry.space_group_name_H-M   'P 1'
#
loop_
_entity.id
_entity.type
_entity.pdbx_description
1 polymer ?
#
loop_
_entity_poly.entity_id
_entity_poly.type
_entity_poly.pdbx_seq_one_letter_code
_entity_poly.pdbx_strand_id
1 'polypeptide(L)'
;MDWVLIELRSDSTTIVSKRAGLLLSDGSVVDVDGSGPVKFKGISNGNYYVVVRHRNHLAIMTSSAIALSSSSPLYDFTIAQSQAYGTDPLVALPGGGFGMIAGDGNNSTIITASDVTPIITNLNNFAYLDADVNMSAIVTAADVTKIISNLNKSTNVP
;
A
#
# COMPACT_ATOMS: atom_id res chain seq x y z
N MET A 1 0.48 -1.12 -13.72
CA MET A 1 -0.30 -1.99 -12.84
C MET A 1 0.68 -2.67 -11.90
N ASP A 2 0.33 -2.78 -10.63
CA ASP A 2 1.15 -3.46 -9.61
C ASP A 2 0.26 -4.37 -8.76
N TRP A 3 0.85 -5.19 -7.91
CA TRP A 3 0.17 -6.08 -6.98
C TRP A 3 0.06 -5.44 -5.61
N VAL A 4 -1.10 -5.63 -4.97
CA VAL A 4 -1.31 -5.33 -3.56
C VAL A 4 -1.81 -6.55 -2.83
N LEU A 5 -1.42 -6.68 -1.57
CA LEU A 5 -1.99 -7.65 -0.65
C LEU A 5 -3.00 -6.94 0.24
N ILE A 6 -4.26 -7.38 0.16
CA ILE A 6 -5.35 -6.86 0.99
C ILE A 6 -5.56 -7.80 2.17
N GLU A 7 -5.57 -7.26 3.38
CA GLU A 7 -5.91 -8.00 4.60
C GLU A 7 -7.25 -7.51 5.14
N LEU A 8 -8.11 -8.45 5.54
CA LEU A 8 -9.25 -8.16 6.41
C LEU A 8 -8.86 -8.49 7.84
N ARG A 9 -9.14 -7.56 8.76
CA ARG A 9 -8.90 -7.76 10.19
C ARG A 9 -10.16 -7.56 11.01
N SER A 10 -10.39 -8.41 12.01
CA SER A 10 -11.53 -8.32 12.93
C SER A 10 -11.33 -7.24 14.01
N ASP A 11 -10.08 -6.90 14.29
CA ASP A 11 -9.66 -5.78 15.13
C ASP A 11 -8.44 -5.12 14.48
N SER A 12 -7.72 -4.23 15.17
CA SER A 12 -6.56 -3.53 14.60
C SER A 12 -5.37 -4.45 14.27
N THR A 13 -5.35 -5.69 14.76
CA THR A 13 -4.20 -6.63 14.69
C THR A 13 -4.56 -8.00 14.14
N THR A 14 -5.75 -8.52 14.43
CA THR A 14 -6.15 -9.90 14.12
C THR A 14 -6.60 -10.04 12.68
N ILE A 15 -5.76 -10.67 11.86
CA ILE A 15 -6.05 -10.94 10.45
C ILE A 15 -6.99 -12.14 10.33
N VAL A 16 -8.13 -11.95 9.65
CA VAL A 16 -9.10 -13.02 9.37
C VAL A 16 -9.00 -13.56 7.95
N SER A 17 -8.50 -12.76 7.01
CA SER A 17 -8.26 -13.21 5.63
C SER A 17 -7.27 -12.33 4.92
N LYS A 18 -6.58 -12.88 3.90
CA LYS A 18 -5.75 -12.12 2.97
C LYS A 18 -6.09 -12.48 1.53
N ARG A 19 -5.97 -11.52 0.62
CA ARG A 19 -6.17 -11.74 -0.81
C ARG A 19 -5.34 -10.74 -1.63
N ALA A 20 -4.73 -11.23 -2.70
CA ALA A 20 -4.06 -10.38 -3.66
C ALA A 20 -5.08 -9.63 -4.54
N GLY A 21 -4.75 -8.39 -4.90
CA GLY A 21 -5.47 -7.59 -5.88
C GLY A 21 -4.50 -6.87 -6.81
N LEU A 22 -5.04 -6.31 -7.89
CA LEU A 22 -4.29 -5.55 -8.87
C LEU A 22 -4.56 -4.06 -8.68
N LEU A 23 -3.50 -3.29 -8.44
CA LEU A 23 -3.54 -1.82 -8.40
C LEU A 23 -3.39 -1.28 -9.82
N LEU A 24 -4.43 -0.61 -10.30
CA LEU A 24 -4.48 0.00 -11.63
C LEU A 24 -3.85 1.40 -11.62
N SER A 25 -3.59 1.93 -12.82
CA SER A 25 -2.96 3.25 -12.99
C SER A 25 -3.84 4.42 -12.52
N ASP A 26 -5.15 4.21 -12.40
CA ASP A 26 -6.10 5.18 -11.86
C ASP A 26 -6.24 5.10 -10.32
N GLY A 27 -5.47 4.22 -9.67
CA GLY A 27 -5.51 4.01 -8.23
C GLY A 27 -6.59 3.04 -7.75
N SER A 28 -7.45 2.54 -8.64
CA SER A 28 -8.42 1.51 -8.28
C SER A 28 -7.75 0.16 -8.04
N VAL A 29 -8.33 -0.62 -7.13
CA VAL A 29 -7.88 -1.99 -6.84
C VAL A 29 -8.94 -2.98 -7.30
N VAL A 30 -8.56 -3.88 -8.20
CA VAL A 30 -9.44 -4.88 -8.79
C VAL A 30 -9.01 -6.30 -8.44
N ASP A 31 -9.92 -7.27 -8.65
CA ASP A 31 -9.59 -8.68 -8.49
C ASP A 31 -8.54 -9.13 -9.54
N VAL A 32 -7.93 -10.29 -9.32
CA VAL A 32 -6.81 -10.80 -10.11
C VAL A 32 -7.18 -11.17 -11.55
N ASP A 33 -8.47 -11.22 -11.87
CA ASP A 33 -8.98 -11.34 -13.24
C ASP A 33 -8.97 -10.01 -14.00
N GLY A 34 -8.54 -8.92 -13.34
CA GLY A 34 -8.45 -7.59 -13.92
C GLY A 34 -9.77 -6.83 -13.94
N SER A 35 -10.82 -7.34 -13.29
CA SER A 35 -12.16 -6.75 -13.35
C SER A 35 -12.89 -6.77 -12.01
N GLY A 36 -13.59 -5.67 -11.72
CA GLY A 36 -14.43 -5.56 -10.53
C GLY A 36 -13.66 -5.57 -9.20
N PRO A 37 -14.37 -5.43 -8.06
CA PRO A 37 -13.75 -5.33 -6.75
C PRO A 37 -13.23 -6.69 -6.27
N VAL A 38 -12.17 -6.65 -5.45
CA VAL A 38 -11.62 -7.85 -4.77
C VAL A 38 -12.66 -8.46 -3.83
N LYS A 39 -12.93 -9.76 -3.98
CA LYS A 39 -13.94 -10.48 -3.17
C LYS A 39 -13.29 -11.42 -2.16
N PHE A 40 -13.72 -11.37 -0.91
CA PHE A 40 -13.33 -12.36 0.10
C PHE A 40 -14.39 -13.45 0.21
N LYS A 41 -14.02 -14.72 -0.05
CA LYS A 41 -14.94 -15.87 0.00
C LYS A 41 -14.89 -16.52 1.38
N GLY A 42 -16.03 -17.00 1.88
CA GLY A 42 -16.11 -17.69 3.16
C GLY A 42 -15.97 -16.79 4.40
N ILE A 43 -16.07 -15.48 4.21
CA ILE A 43 -16.06 -14.49 5.30
C ILE A 43 -17.49 -14.03 5.55
N SER A 44 -17.90 -14.03 6.81
CA SER A 44 -19.21 -13.53 7.23
C SER A 44 -19.32 -12.03 7.00
N ASN A 45 -20.55 -11.54 6.78
CA ASN A 45 -20.80 -10.10 6.78
C ASN A 45 -20.45 -9.53 8.16
N GLY A 46 -19.84 -8.35 8.19
CA GLY A 46 -19.38 -7.75 9.45
C GLY A 46 -18.56 -6.49 9.24
N ASN A 47 -18.10 -5.91 10.34
CA ASN A 47 -17.21 -4.75 10.31
C ASN A 47 -15.76 -5.22 10.37
N TYR A 48 -14.95 -4.77 9.41
CA TYR A 48 -13.55 -5.16 9.31
C TYR A 48 -12.66 -3.95 9.08
N TYR A 49 -11.45 -3.98 9.63
CA TYR A 49 -10.39 -3.11 9.14
C TYR A 49 -9.84 -3.69 7.85
N VAL A 50 -9.61 -2.84 6.84
CA VAL A 50 -9.01 -3.25 5.58
C VAL A 50 -7.60 -2.69 5.51
N VAL A 51 -6.61 -3.57 5.36
CA VAL A 51 -5.21 -3.21 5.17
C VAL A 51 -4.83 -3.38 3.71
N VAL A 52 -4.11 -2.41 3.15
CA VAL A 52 -3.47 -2.51 1.83
C VAL A 52 -1.97 -2.49 2.03
N ARG A 53 -1.30 -3.55 1.55
CA ARG A 53 0.16 -3.68 1.54
C ARG A 53 0.66 -3.67 0.09
N HIS A 54 1.68 -2.87 -0.16
CA HIS A 54 2.41 -2.84 -1.42
C HIS A 54 3.82 -3.36 -1.21
N ARG A 55 4.52 -3.73 -2.29
CA ARG A 55 5.88 -4.33 -2.23
C ARG A 55 6.97 -3.42 -1.67
N ASN A 56 6.77 -2.11 -1.67
CA ASN A 56 7.79 -1.12 -1.29
C ASN A 56 7.22 0.25 -0.87
N HIS A 57 5.93 0.27 -0.51
CA HIS A 57 5.28 1.42 0.12
C HIS A 57 4.78 0.99 1.50
N LEU A 58 4.81 1.93 2.44
CA LEU A 58 4.30 1.72 3.79
C LEU A 58 2.83 1.32 3.72
N ALA A 59 2.49 0.21 4.38
CA ALA A 59 1.13 -0.29 4.43
C ALA A 59 0.18 0.74 5.05
N ILE A 60 -1.07 0.72 4.61
CA ILE A 60 -2.15 1.56 5.12
C ILE A 60 -3.32 0.70 5.57
N MET A 61 -4.06 1.16 6.56
CA MET A 61 -5.25 0.49 7.08
C MET A 61 -6.38 1.50 7.18
N THR A 62 -7.63 1.10 6.97
CA THR A 62 -8.80 1.97 7.21
C THR A 62 -8.75 2.54 8.62
N SER A 63 -9.11 3.82 8.79
CA SER A 63 -9.06 4.49 10.10
C SER A 63 -10.01 3.90 11.13
N SER A 64 -11.10 3.28 10.66
CA SER A 64 -12.07 2.52 11.45
C SER A 64 -12.48 1.25 10.73
N ALA A 65 -13.14 0.33 11.44
CA ALA A 65 -13.72 -0.84 10.83
C ALA A 65 -14.90 -0.43 9.92
N ILE A 66 -14.93 -0.96 8.71
CA ILE A 66 -15.97 -0.68 7.71
C ILE A 66 -16.90 -1.88 7.53
N ALA A 67 -18.17 -1.63 7.29
CA ALA A 67 -19.16 -2.69 7.06
C ALA A 67 -18.94 -3.32 5.68
N LEU A 68 -18.61 -4.62 5.66
CA LEU A 68 -18.44 -5.42 4.45
C LEU A 68 -19.52 -6.50 4.36
N SER A 69 -19.99 -6.72 3.15
CA SER A 69 -20.93 -7.78 2.80
C SER A 69 -20.74 -8.20 1.34
N SER A 70 -21.62 -9.06 0.82
CA SER A 70 -21.69 -9.36 -0.62
C SER A 70 -21.91 -8.13 -1.50
N SER A 71 -22.42 -7.02 -0.93
CA SER A 71 -22.59 -5.74 -1.59
C SER A 71 -22.27 -4.60 -0.61
N SER A 72 -21.03 -4.13 -0.63
CA SER A 72 -20.59 -2.95 0.14
C SER A 72 -20.16 -1.83 -0.80
N PRO A 73 -20.26 -0.55 -0.38
CA PRO A 73 -19.68 0.56 -1.13
C PRO A 73 -18.16 0.41 -1.25
N LEU A 74 -17.58 1.06 -2.26
CA LEU A 74 -16.13 1.17 -2.37
C LEU A 74 -15.61 2.11 -1.26
N TYR A 75 -14.44 1.76 -0.72
CA TYR A 75 -13.72 2.61 0.22
C TYR A 75 -12.60 3.34 -0.52
N ASP A 76 -12.49 4.65 -0.30
CA ASP A 76 -11.55 5.50 -1.01
C ASP A 76 -10.55 6.13 -0.05
N PHE A 77 -9.30 5.65 -0.06
CA PHE A 77 -8.21 6.21 0.72
C PHE A 77 -7.73 7.59 0.21
N THR A 78 -8.06 7.96 -1.03
CA THR A 78 -7.44 9.11 -1.70
C THR A 78 -8.03 10.46 -1.29
N ILE A 79 -9.12 10.48 -0.51
CA ILE A 79 -9.86 11.71 -0.22
C ILE A 79 -9.33 12.50 0.99
N ALA A 80 -8.73 11.85 1.99
CA ALA A 80 -8.22 12.52 3.19
C ALA A 80 -7.23 11.64 3.98
N GLN A 81 -6.31 12.27 4.74
CA GLN A 81 -5.46 11.59 5.74
C GLN A 81 -6.28 10.71 6.70
N SER A 82 -7.47 11.17 7.09
CA SER A 82 -8.37 10.48 8.03
C SER A 82 -9.03 9.21 7.48
N GLN A 83 -8.83 8.87 6.21
CA GLN A 83 -9.23 7.58 5.67
C GLN A 83 -8.29 6.45 6.11
N ALA A 84 -7.05 6.78 6.46
CA ALA A 84 -6.11 5.81 6.97
C ALA A 84 -5.87 5.97 8.48
N TYR A 85 -5.60 4.85 9.13
CA TYR A 85 -5.31 4.79 10.56
C TYR A 85 -3.96 5.42 10.89
N GLY A 86 -3.91 6.23 11.95
CA GLY A 86 -2.68 6.81 12.50
C GLY A 86 -2.50 8.29 12.19
N THR A 87 -1.26 8.77 12.34
CA THR A 87 -0.87 10.18 12.12
C THR A 87 -0.07 10.30 10.84
N ASP A 88 -0.52 11.20 9.94
CA ASP A 88 0.02 11.37 8.59
C ASP A 88 0.30 10.04 7.85
N PRO A 89 -0.68 9.10 7.81
CA PRO A 89 -0.48 7.78 7.22
C PRO A 89 -0.35 7.78 5.69
N LEU A 90 -0.67 8.90 5.03
CA LEU A 90 -0.66 9.05 3.58
C LEU A 90 0.21 10.23 3.15
N VAL A 91 0.55 10.28 1.86
CA VAL A 91 1.21 11.43 1.24
C VAL A 91 0.27 12.12 0.26
N ALA A 92 0.22 13.45 0.29
CA ALA A 92 -0.53 14.21 -0.71
C ALA A 92 0.14 14.11 -2.08
N LEU A 93 -0.64 13.87 -3.13
CA LEU A 93 -0.13 13.68 -4.49
C LEU A 93 -0.22 14.98 -5.31
N PRO A 94 0.74 15.23 -6.22
CA PRO A 94 0.60 16.28 -7.23
C PRO A 94 -0.67 16.04 -8.06
N GLY A 95 -1.52 17.06 -8.19
CA GLY A 95 -2.82 16.95 -8.86
C GLY A 95 -4.00 16.68 -7.92
N GLY A 96 -3.75 16.46 -6.64
CA GLY A 96 -4.77 16.27 -5.61
C GLY A 96 -4.86 14.83 -5.12
N GLY A 97 -5.54 14.66 -3.99
CA GLY A 97 -5.71 13.37 -3.34
C GLY A 97 -4.49 12.87 -2.57
N PHE A 98 -4.58 11.63 -2.11
CA PHE A 98 -3.61 10.99 -1.22
C PHE A 98 -3.20 9.61 -1.75
N GLY A 99 -1.96 9.21 -1.45
CA GLY A 99 -1.41 7.90 -1.79
C GLY A 99 -0.59 7.29 -0.66
N MET A 100 -0.17 6.03 -0.85
CA MET A 100 0.73 5.34 0.07
C MET A 100 2.13 5.98 0.05
N ILE A 101 2.84 5.90 1.16
CA ILE A 101 4.18 6.49 1.28
C ILE A 101 5.21 5.49 0.73
N ALA A 102 5.85 5.84 -0.39
CA ALA A 102 6.91 5.02 -0.99
C ALA A 102 8.24 5.13 -0.26
N GLY A 103 9.05 4.07 -0.30
CA GLY A 103 10.46 4.10 0.12
C GLY A 103 10.91 2.96 1.01
N ASP A 104 10.02 2.01 1.33
CA ASP A 104 10.35 0.82 2.14
C ASP A 104 10.87 -0.30 1.22
N GLY A 105 12.03 -0.08 0.61
CA GLY A 105 12.60 -0.98 -0.39
C GLY A 105 13.16 -2.28 0.19
N ASN A 106 13.27 -2.39 1.52
CA ASN A 106 13.72 -3.60 2.22
C ASN A 106 12.61 -4.29 3.04
N ASN A 107 11.35 -3.82 2.94
CA ASN A 107 10.18 -4.35 3.65
C ASN A 107 10.34 -4.37 5.18
N SER A 108 11.05 -3.39 5.75
CA SER A 108 11.25 -3.26 7.20
C SER A 108 10.12 -2.52 7.91
N THR A 109 9.13 -2.00 7.17
CA THR A 109 8.01 -1.18 7.65
C THR A 109 8.38 0.22 8.14
N ILE A 110 9.64 0.61 7.94
CA ILE A 110 10.17 1.93 8.27
C ILE A 110 11.18 2.37 7.20
N ILE A 111 11.07 3.61 6.73
CA ILE A 111 11.93 4.16 5.70
C ILE A 111 13.17 4.76 6.36
N THR A 112 14.32 4.14 6.13
CA THR A 112 15.61 4.51 6.70
C THR A 112 16.69 4.56 5.64
N ALA A 113 17.93 4.88 6.04
CA ALA A 113 19.08 4.75 5.14
C ALA A 113 19.32 3.31 4.68
N SER A 114 18.84 2.31 5.43
CA SER A 114 18.98 0.89 5.07
C SER A 114 18.25 0.53 3.77
N ASP A 115 17.20 1.27 3.43
CA ASP A 115 16.42 1.11 2.19
C ASP A 115 17.21 1.48 0.93
N VAL A 116 18.35 2.16 1.07
CA VAL A 116 19.26 2.44 -0.05
C VAL A 116 20.05 1.20 -0.46
N THR A 117 20.21 0.22 0.43
CA THR A 117 21.00 -0.99 0.15
C THR A 117 20.44 -1.79 -1.03
N PRO A 118 19.12 -2.12 -1.09
CA PRO A 118 18.52 -2.75 -2.26
C PRO A 118 18.74 -1.99 -3.57
N ILE A 119 18.72 -0.65 -3.54
CA ILE A 119 18.96 0.20 -4.72
C ILE A 119 20.38 0.01 -5.24
N ILE A 120 21.39 0.09 -4.36
CA ILE A 120 22.80 -0.06 -4.75
C ILE A 120 23.03 -1.43 -5.40
N THR A 121 22.43 -2.49 -4.85
CA THR A 121 22.59 -3.85 -5.39
C THR A 121 21.90 -4.08 -6.73
N ASN A 122 20.95 -3.21 -7.11
CA ASN A 122 20.15 -3.35 -8.32
C ASN A 122 20.28 -2.16 -9.26
N LEU A 123 21.29 -1.30 -9.09
CA LEU A 123 21.43 -0.07 -9.87
C LEU A 123 21.44 -0.35 -11.39
N ASN A 124 20.64 0.41 -12.13
CA ASN A 124 20.39 0.27 -13.58
C ASN A 124 19.68 -1.04 -13.98
N ASN A 125 19.11 -1.78 -13.04
CA ASN A 125 18.32 -2.97 -13.35
C ASN A 125 16.89 -2.56 -13.72
N PHE A 126 16.43 -3.04 -14.88
CA PHE A 126 15.06 -2.93 -15.35
C PHE A 126 14.32 -4.23 -15.03
N ALA A 127 13.61 -4.26 -13.91
CA ALA A 127 12.90 -5.43 -13.43
C ALA A 127 11.84 -5.08 -12.38
N TYR A 128 10.98 -6.04 -12.08
CA TYR A 128 10.04 -5.94 -10.96
C TYR A 128 10.78 -6.15 -9.63
N LEU A 129 11.28 -5.06 -9.05
CA LEU A 129 12.12 -5.07 -7.85
C LEU A 129 11.56 -4.16 -6.75
N ASP A 130 11.74 -4.55 -5.49
CA ASP A 130 11.36 -3.74 -4.33
C ASP A 130 12.15 -2.42 -4.29
N ALA A 131 13.37 -2.43 -4.83
CA ALA A 131 14.25 -1.27 -4.94
C ALA A 131 13.75 -0.16 -5.88
N ASP A 132 12.83 -0.46 -6.82
CA ASP A 132 12.18 0.53 -7.68
C ASP A 132 11.03 1.19 -6.91
N VAL A 133 11.40 2.02 -5.92
CA VAL A 133 10.44 2.67 -5.01
C VAL A 133 9.68 3.82 -5.66
N ASN A 134 10.18 4.36 -6.78
CA ASN A 134 9.49 5.40 -7.53
C ASN A 134 8.59 4.86 -8.67
N MET A 135 8.55 3.55 -8.89
CA MET A 135 7.72 2.87 -9.90
C MET A 135 8.05 3.26 -11.34
N SER A 136 9.32 3.55 -11.63
CA SER A 136 9.76 3.93 -12.98
C SER A 136 10.13 2.74 -13.86
N ALA A 137 10.02 1.51 -13.33
CA ALA A 137 10.46 0.24 -13.92
C ALA A 137 11.98 0.07 -14.03
N ILE A 138 12.78 1.04 -13.56
CA ILE A 138 14.24 0.97 -13.53
C ILE A 138 14.77 1.52 -12.21
N VAL A 139 15.67 0.77 -11.58
CA VAL A 139 16.31 1.20 -10.33
C VAL A 139 17.43 2.20 -10.62
N THR A 140 17.31 3.42 -10.13
CA THR A 140 18.26 4.52 -10.38
C THR A 140 18.56 5.34 -9.13
N ALA A 141 19.38 6.38 -9.28
CA ALA A 141 19.60 7.36 -8.20
C ALA A 141 18.30 8.13 -7.82
N ALA A 142 17.29 8.19 -8.70
CA ALA A 142 16.01 8.83 -8.39
C ALA A 142 15.24 8.08 -7.28
N ASP A 143 15.44 6.77 -7.15
CA ASP A 143 14.89 5.96 -6.06
C ASP A 143 15.48 6.37 -4.70
N VAL A 144 16.77 6.71 -4.67
CA VAL A 144 17.43 7.24 -3.47
C VAL A 144 16.81 8.58 -3.06
N THR A 145 16.55 9.47 -4.03
CA THR A 145 15.87 10.74 -3.76
C THR A 145 14.47 10.50 -3.17
N LYS A 146 13.76 9.47 -3.63
CA LYS A 146 12.44 9.11 -3.09
C LYS A 146 12.52 8.65 -1.64
N ILE A 147 13.49 7.81 -1.28
CA ILE A 147 13.74 7.40 0.12
C ILE A 147 14.03 8.62 1.00
N ILE A 148 14.93 9.50 0.56
CA ILE A 148 15.32 10.70 1.32
C ILE A 148 14.11 11.60 1.61
N SER A 149 13.19 11.74 0.64
CA SER A 149 11.97 12.55 0.83
C SER A 149 11.00 12.02 1.89
N ASN A 150 11.13 10.75 2.27
CA ASN A 150 10.25 10.04 3.20
C ASN A 150 10.99 9.43 4.41
N LEU A 151 12.24 9.86 4.64
CA LEU A 151 13.07 9.31 5.71
C LEU A 151 12.39 9.41 7.08
N ASN A 152 12.55 8.37 7.91
CA ASN A 152 12.00 8.21 9.25
C ASN A 152 10.47 8.04 9.32
N LYS A 153 9.77 7.91 8.19
CA LYS A 153 8.37 7.51 8.18
C LYS A 153 8.26 6.00 8.38
N SER A 154 7.28 5.55 9.16
CA SER A 154 6.97 4.15 9.38
C SER A 154 5.49 3.90 9.15
N THR A 155 5.11 2.64 8.90
CA THR A 155 3.69 2.29 8.80
C THR A 155 3.00 2.57 10.12
N ASN A 156 1.77 3.08 10.03
CA ASN A 156 0.89 3.22 11.19
C ASN A 156 0.10 1.93 11.46
N VAL A 157 0.16 0.93 10.56
CA VAL A 157 -0.57 -0.32 10.70
C VAL A 157 0.05 -1.15 11.83
N PRO A 158 -0.72 -1.54 12.86
CA PRO A 158 -0.23 -2.37 13.96
C PRO A 158 0.13 -3.80 13.56
#